data_AF-A0A372KIT6-F1
#
_entry.id   AF-A0A372KIT6-F1
#
_cell.length_a   1.000
_cell.length_b   1.000
_cell.length_c   1.000
_cell.angle_alpha   90.00
_cell.angle_beta   90.00
_cell.angle_gamma   90.00
#
_symmetry.space_group_name_H-M   'P 1'
#
loop_
_entity.id
_entity.type
_entity.pdbx_description
1 polymer ?
#
loop_
_entity_poly.entity_id
_entity_poly.type
_entity_poly.pdbx_seq_one_letter_code
_entity_poly.pdbx_strand_id
1 'polypeptide(L)'
;MGYDSRQDIPLSQQLAAFYEEARTFGSGIFQKMWGIDLKKAGEKADKAQTLLQIAMSYSGMPEDDLDGSAEQTQAILAHLSKDLAPDARFWDSFSKAVQVAYPGDNLSSAGGNETLKRQVHQFRYVISAQQAQWVRDNYAGSTDEEKLAAYLSTLEEGNGAGHYSLDESSRLHNKGIWNERQKRLVYPDDSSANYKVTVGFHSEFIIDDKGNFLNEIDPEKEVVDNKNGIVNGASFNYAEVNDDIHKQLDVKAVSLFDPQFRKLETAGYISPNNFTSGLQDSWEDFWFSIRDKGGNGKSWDDSYWNSNGIYSEDGVSAHDRVEKELEDLRKIIEKR
;
A
#
# COMPACT_ATOMS: atom_id res chain seq x y z
N MET A 1 -28.67 -14.59 6.41
CA MET A 1 -28.94 -14.81 7.85
C MET A 1 -30.12 -13.93 8.21
N GLY A 2 -31.10 -14.46 8.93
CA GLY A 2 -32.29 -13.74 9.39
C GLY A 2 -32.50 -14.00 10.88
N TYR A 3 -33.48 -13.32 11.48
CA TYR A 3 -33.86 -13.42 12.90
C TYR A 3 -33.73 -14.84 13.47
N ASP A 4 -33.02 -14.98 14.60
CA ASP A 4 -32.92 -16.24 15.33
C ASP A 4 -33.72 -16.14 16.64
N SER A 5 -34.89 -16.78 16.65
CA SER A 5 -35.76 -16.86 17.83
C SER A 5 -35.17 -17.69 18.97
N ARG A 6 -34.01 -18.33 18.77
CA ARG A 6 -33.29 -19.12 19.78
C ARG A 6 -32.27 -18.31 20.56
N GLN A 7 -31.98 -17.06 20.15
CA GLN A 7 -31.14 -16.15 20.91
C GLN A 7 -31.99 -15.34 21.89
N ASP A 8 -31.58 -15.30 23.16
CA ASP A 8 -32.28 -14.59 24.25
C ASP A 8 -32.00 -13.08 24.22
N ILE A 9 -32.00 -12.50 23.02
CA ILE A 9 -31.68 -11.09 22.73
C ILE A 9 -32.92 -10.45 22.10
N PRO A 10 -33.40 -9.29 22.59
CA PRO A 10 -34.55 -8.60 22.03
C PRO A 10 -34.44 -8.37 20.51
N LEU A 11 -35.55 -8.51 19.78
CA LEU A 11 -35.61 -8.31 18.33
C LEU A 11 -35.03 -6.95 17.89
N SER A 12 -35.29 -5.89 18.64
CA SER A 12 -34.75 -4.56 18.36
C SER A 12 -33.23 -4.51 18.42
N GLN A 13 -32.62 -5.25 19.34
CA GLN A 13 -31.17 -5.32 19.50
C GLN A 13 -30.53 -6.20 18.40
N GLN A 14 -31.19 -7.29 18.00
CA GLN A 14 -30.75 -8.07 16.84
C GLN A 14 -30.82 -7.26 15.53
N LEU A 15 -31.89 -6.50 15.32
CA LEU A 15 -32.04 -5.62 14.14
C LEU A 15 -31.02 -4.48 14.13
N ALA A 16 -30.73 -3.89 15.28
CA ALA A 16 -29.68 -2.87 15.40
C ALA A 16 -28.30 -3.46 15.06
N ALA A 17 -27.98 -4.66 15.59
CA ALA A 17 -26.72 -5.33 15.28
C ALA A 17 -26.57 -5.63 13.78
N PHE A 18 -27.64 -6.10 13.11
CA PHE A 18 -27.61 -6.29 11.65
C PHE A 18 -27.45 -4.99 10.88
N TYR A 19 -28.07 -3.91 11.36
CA TYR A 19 -27.94 -2.60 10.75
C TYR A 19 -26.52 -2.06 10.84
N GLU A 20 -25.89 -2.18 12.01
CA GLU A 20 -24.49 -1.81 12.20
C GLU A 20 -23.57 -2.67 11.34
N GLU A 21 -23.73 -4.00 11.37
CA GLU A 21 -22.90 -4.90 10.56
C GLU A 21 -23.02 -4.56 9.07
N ALA A 22 -24.23 -4.29 8.55
CA ALA A 22 -24.42 -3.88 7.15
C ALA A 22 -23.73 -2.56 6.78
N ARG A 23 -23.41 -1.70 7.77
CA ARG A 23 -22.75 -0.39 7.59
C ARG A 23 -21.28 -0.39 7.98
N THR A 24 -20.77 -1.45 8.62
CA THR A 24 -19.34 -1.67 8.81
C THR A 24 -18.71 -2.15 7.51
N PHE A 25 -17.77 -1.38 6.96
CA PHE A 25 -17.12 -1.72 5.70
C PHE A 25 -16.42 -3.08 5.79
N GLY A 26 -16.72 -3.96 4.82
CA GLY A 26 -16.11 -5.28 4.73
C GLY A 26 -16.55 -6.28 5.80
N SER A 27 -17.60 -6.01 6.58
CA SER A 27 -18.22 -7.01 7.45
C SER A 27 -18.85 -8.18 6.66
N GLY A 28 -19.18 -9.27 7.34
CA GLY A 28 -19.81 -10.43 6.70
C GLY A 28 -21.13 -10.12 5.99
N ILE A 29 -21.96 -9.22 6.53
CA ILE A 29 -23.18 -8.75 5.85
C ILE A 29 -22.85 -7.77 4.71
N PHE A 30 -21.94 -6.82 4.94
CA PHE A 30 -21.53 -5.86 3.91
C PHE A 30 -21.01 -6.58 2.67
N GLN A 31 -20.10 -7.54 2.84
CA GLN A 31 -19.53 -8.31 1.72
C GLN A 31 -20.59 -9.04 0.89
N LYS A 32 -21.62 -9.60 1.55
CA LYS A 32 -22.73 -10.27 0.84
C LYS A 32 -23.57 -9.28 0.03
N MET A 33 -23.87 -8.12 0.60
CA MET A 33 -24.60 -7.06 -0.10
C MET A 33 -23.78 -6.52 -1.27
N TRP A 34 -22.50 -6.25 -1.03
CA TRP A 34 -21.54 -5.81 -2.04
C TRP A 34 -21.51 -6.74 -3.24
N GLY A 35 -21.33 -8.04 -3.03
CA GLY A 35 -21.29 -9.02 -4.11
C GLY A 35 -22.58 -9.08 -4.94
N ILE A 36 -23.75 -8.95 -4.29
CA ILE A 36 -25.04 -8.90 -4.98
C ILE A 36 -25.16 -7.63 -5.82
N ASP A 37 -24.82 -6.47 -5.25
CA ASP A 37 -25.03 -5.19 -5.92
C ASP A 37 -23.97 -4.92 -6.99
N LEU A 38 -22.73 -5.39 -6.82
CA LEU A 38 -21.70 -5.41 -7.85
C LEU A 38 -22.13 -6.26 -9.04
N LYS A 39 -22.69 -7.45 -8.79
CA LYS A 39 -23.24 -8.31 -9.86
C LYS A 39 -24.38 -7.62 -10.62
N LYS A 40 -25.24 -6.87 -9.94
CA LYS A 40 -26.32 -6.09 -10.58
C LYS A 40 -25.78 -4.89 -11.36
N ALA A 41 -24.73 -4.23 -10.85
CA ALA A 41 -24.06 -3.14 -11.54
C ALA A 41 -23.47 -3.62 -12.87
N GLY A 42 -22.87 -4.81 -12.89
CA GLY A 42 -22.19 -5.37 -14.07
C GLY A 42 -21.04 -4.45 -14.50
N GLU A 43 -20.86 -4.27 -15.80
CA GLU A 43 -19.79 -3.43 -16.37
C GLU A 43 -20.20 -1.95 -16.53
N LYS A 44 -21.14 -1.45 -15.72
CA LYS A 44 -21.65 -0.08 -15.80
C LYS A 44 -20.89 0.83 -14.84
N ALA A 45 -20.08 1.73 -15.39
CA ALA A 45 -19.23 2.64 -14.60
C ALA A 45 -20.02 3.51 -13.61
N ASP A 46 -21.18 4.06 -14.00
CA ASP A 46 -22.02 4.90 -13.11
C ASP A 46 -22.53 4.12 -11.89
N LYS A 47 -22.87 2.84 -12.08
CA LYS A 47 -23.32 1.96 -10.99
C LYS A 47 -22.17 1.56 -10.09
N ALA A 48 -21.01 1.23 -10.65
CA ALA A 48 -19.82 0.95 -9.87
C ALA A 48 -19.37 2.17 -9.04
N GLN A 49 -19.41 3.38 -9.61
CA GLN A 49 -19.16 4.62 -8.88
C GLN A 49 -20.16 4.84 -7.74
N THR A 50 -21.44 4.51 -7.95
CA THR A 50 -22.45 4.59 -6.88
C THR A 50 -22.11 3.64 -5.72
N LEU A 51 -21.64 2.42 -6.01
CA LEU A 51 -21.20 1.48 -4.98
C LEU A 51 -19.98 2.00 -4.21
N LEU A 52 -19.01 2.58 -4.92
CA LEU A 52 -17.84 3.18 -4.29
C LEU A 52 -18.22 4.37 -3.40
N GLN A 53 -19.18 5.21 -3.78
CA GLN A 53 -19.69 6.29 -2.92
C GLN A 53 -20.29 5.75 -1.62
N ILE A 54 -21.05 4.65 -1.70
CA ILE A 54 -21.61 3.99 -0.51
C ILE A 54 -20.47 3.45 0.36
N ALA A 55 -19.46 2.81 -0.25
CA ALA A 55 -18.27 2.32 0.48
C ALA A 55 -17.54 3.45 1.20
N MET A 56 -17.24 4.57 0.53
CA MET A 56 -16.55 5.73 1.13
C MET A 56 -17.38 6.34 2.27
N SER A 57 -18.71 6.40 2.11
CA SER A 57 -19.59 6.87 3.18
C SER A 57 -19.60 5.94 4.39
N TYR A 58 -19.56 4.63 4.18
CA TYR A 58 -19.59 3.64 5.27
C TYR A 58 -18.24 3.50 5.96
N SER A 59 -17.13 3.66 5.23
CA SER A 59 -15.79 3.70 5.82
C SER A 59 -15.48 5.02 6.54
N GLY A 60 -16.35 6.04 6.44
CA GLY A 60 -16.10 7.35 7.03
C GLY A 60 -14.97 8.13 6.34
N MET A 61 -14.71 7.86 5.06
CA MET A 61 -13.68 8.59 4.31
C MET A 61 -14.02 10.09 4.25
N PRO A 62 -13.06 10.99 4.56
CA PRO A 62 -13.29 12.43 4.48
C PRO A 62 -13.60 12.85 3.05
N GLU A 63 -14.32 13.96 2.89
CA GLU A 63 -14.49 14.58 1.57
C GLU A 63 -13.17 15.22 1.10
N ASP A 64 -12.38 15.77 2.02
CA ASP A 64 -11.06 16.36 1.75
C ASP A 64 -9.93 15.31 1.83
N ASP A 65 -8.67 15.75 1.79
CA ASP A 65 -7.51 14.87 1.96
C ASP A 65 -7.46 14.26 3.36
N LEU A 66 -6.91 13.04 3.44
CA LEU A 66 -6.39 12.48 4.69
C LEU A 66 -5.39 13.45 5.31
N ASP A 67 -5.43 13.63 6.64
CA ASP A 67 -4.55 14.55 7.35
C ASP A 67 -3.23 13.89 7.83
N GLY A 68 -3.17 12.56 7.77
CA GLY A 68 -2.01 11.77 8.16
C GLY A 68 -1.90 11.46 9.65
N SER A 69 -2.81 11.98 10.48
CA SER A 69 -2.79 11.75 11.93
C SER A 69 -3.19 10.33 12.31
N ALA A 70 -2.66 9.85 13.43
CA ALA A 70 -3.09 8.57 13.99
C ALA A 70 -4.56 8.63 14.42
N GLU A 71 -5.04 9.77 14.94
CA GLU A 71 -6.44 9.96 15.36
C GLU A 71 -7.42 9.79 14.19
N GLN A 72 -7.20 10.48 13.06
CA GLN A 72 -8.06 10.33 11.89
C GLN A 72 -8.00 8.89 11.34
N THR A 73 -6.80 8.30 11.32
CA THR A 73 -6.62 6.91 10.87
C THR A 73 -7.42 5.95 11.74
N GLN A 74 -7.29 6.02 13.06
CA GLN A 74 -8.06 5.21 14.01
C GLN A 74 -9.58 5.41 13.85
N ALA A 75 -10.03 6.65 13.65
CA ALA A 75 -11.44 6.96 13.46
C ALA A 75 -12.00 6.30 12.19
N ILE A 76 -11.27 6.34 11.07
CA ILE A 76 -11.65 5.65 9.83
C ILE A 76 -11.63 4.13 10.03
N LEU A 77 -10.56 3.59 10.63
CA LEU A 77 -10.43 2.14 10.87
C LEU A 77 -11.52 1.58 11.78
N ALA A 78 -12.09 2.39 12.69
CA ALA A 78 -13.22 1.98 13.52
C ALA A 78 -14.50 1.65 12.71
N HIS A 79 -14.58 2.10 11.45
CA HIS A 79 -15.67 1.79 10.53
C HIS A 79 -15.41 0.55 9.67
N LEU A 80 -14.20 -0.02 9.71
CA LEU A 80 -13.82 -1.22 8.96
C LEU A 80 -13.96 -2.46 9.85
N SER A 81 -14.31 -3.59 9.24
CA SER A 81 -14.41 -4.85 9.97
C SER A 81 -13.02 -5.33 10.40
N LYS A 82 -12.88 -5.62 11.70
CA LYS A 82 -11.66 -6.22 12.27
C LYS A 82 -11.42 -7.66 11.82
N ASP A 83 -12.44 -8.32 11.26
CA ASP A 83 -12.35 -9.70 10.76
C ASP A 83 -11.95 -9.75 9.27
N LEU A 84 -11.76 -8.59 8.63
CA LEU A 84 -11.39 -8.52 7.22
C LEU A 84 -9.88 -8.71 7.04
N ALA A 85 -9.48 -9.95 6.77
CA ALA A 85 -8.09 -10.33 6.56
C ALA A 85 -7.50 -9.77 5.24
N PRO A 86 -6.18 -9.58 5.15
CA PRO A 86 -5.50 -9.12 3.93
C PRO A 86 -5.66 -10.05 2.72
N ASP A 87 -5.89 -11.35 2.91
CA ASP A 87 -6.11 -12.35 1.85
C ASP A 87 -7.59 -12.59 1.52
N ALA A 88 -8.51 -11.78 2.09
CA ALA A 88 -9.93 -11.96 1.86
C ALA A 88 -10.33 -11.67 0.41
N ARG A 89 -11.07 -12.60 -0.23
CA ARG A 89 -11.62 -12.44 -1.60
C ARG A 89 -12.51 -11.22 -1.81
N PHE A 90 -12.95 -10.58 -0.72
CA PHE A 90 -13.66 -9.31 -0.81
C PHE A 90 -12.83 -8.26 -1.53
N TRP A 91 -11.50 -8.27 -1.34
CA TRP A 91 -10.58 -7.35 -1.99
C TRP A 91 -10.62 -7.46 -3.51
N ASP A 92 -10.64 -8.66 -4.08
CA ASP A 92 -10.84 -8.87 -5.53
C ASP A 92 -12.13 -8.21 -6.03
N SER A 93 -13.22 -8.35 -5.27
CA SER A 93 -14.51 -7.77 -5.63
C SER A 93 -14.54 -6.24 -5.50
N PHE A 94 -13.80 -5.69 -4.54
CA PHE A 94 -13.67 -4.25 -4.36
C PHE A 94 -12.82 -3.64 -5.48
N SER A 95 -11.67 -4.24 -5.75
CA SER A 95 -10.77 -3.91 -6.87
C SER A 95 -11.48 -3.95 -8.22
N LYS A 96 -12.25 -5.01 -8.49
CA LYS A 96 -13.07 -5.09 -9.71
C LYS A 96 -14.07 -3.94 -9.82
N ALA A 97 -14.69 -3.50 -8.73
CA ALA A 97 -15.59 -2.35 -8.77
C ALA A 97 -14.85 -1.05 -9.14
N VAL A 98 -13.63 -0.84 -8.63
CA VAL A 98 -12.78 0.31 -9.00
C VAL A 98 -12.40 0.26 -10.48
N GLN A 99 -11.96 -0.90 -10.98
CA GLN A 99 -11.64 -1.09 -12.39
C GLN A 99 -12.84 -0.79 -13.31
N VAL A 100 -14.05 -1.22 -12.93
CA VAL A 100 -15.30 -0.92 -13.68
C VAL A 100 -15.68 0.56 -13.59
N ALA A 101 -15.53 1.17 -12.42
CA ALA A 101 -15.86 2.58 -12.19
C ALA A 101 -14.96 3.54 -12.97
N TYR A 102 -13.71 3.15 -13.22
CA TYR A 102 -12.67 4.00 -13.80
C TYR A 102 -11.84 3.28 -14.86
N PRO A 103 -12.41 2.96 -16.03
CA PRO A 103 -11.66 2.32 -17.10
C PRO A 103 -10.58 3.26 -17.66
N GLY A 104 -9.40 2.72 -18.00
CA GLY A 104 -8.30 3.53 -18.53
C GLY A 104 -7.72 4.49 -17.50
N ASP A 105 -7.24 5.65 -17.96
CA ASP A 105 -6.69 6.70 -17.10
C ASP A 105 -7.78 7.52 -16.36
N ASN A 106 -9.03 7.04 -16.30
CA ASN A 106 -10.14 7.83 -15.75
C ASN A 106 -9.97 8.14 -14.25
N LEU A 107 -9.42 7.22 -13.46
CA LEU A 107 -9.13 7.50 -12.04
C LEU A 107 -8.04 8.56 -11.90
N SER A 108 -7.02 8.54 -12.76
CA SER A 108 -5.86 9.44 -12.72
C SER A 108 -6.01 10.73 -13.54
N SER A 109 -7.18 10.98 -14.13
CA SER A 109 -7.44 12.16 -14.96
C SER A 109 -8.34 13.17 -14.25
N ALA A 110 -8.13 14.45 -14.51
CA ALA A 110 -8.98 15.54 -14.02
C ALA A 110 -10.44 15.42 -14.54
N GLY A 111 -11.37 16.04 -13.82
CA GLY A 111 -12.80 16.07 -14.15
C GLY A 111 -13.60 14.87 -13.61
N GLY A 112 -14.91 14.89 -13.85
CA GLY A 112 -15.84 13.93 -13.24
C GLY A 112 -16.03 14.20 -11.74
N ASN A 113 -16.33 13.15 -10.97
CA ASN A 113 -16.45 13.26 -9.51
C ASN A 113 -15.04 13.17 -8.87
N GLU A 114 -14.34 14.29 -8.77
CA GLU A 114 -12.99 14.36 -8.22
C GLU A 114 -12.92 14.02 -6.73
N THR A 115 -13.98 14.31 -5.95
CA THR A 115 -14.07 13.90 -4.55
C THR A 115 -14.03 12.38 -4.42
N LEU A 116 -14.85 11.66 -5.20
CA LEU A 116 -14.85 10.20 -5.18
C LEU A 116 -13.51 9.64 -5.67
N LYS A 117 -12.90 10.21 -6.72
CA LYS A 117 -11.59 9.77 -7.21
C LYS A 117 -10.50 9.93 -6.14
N ARG A 118 -10.48 11.07 -5.45
CA ARG A 118 -9.57 11.34 -4.34
C ARG A 118 -9.78 10.32 -3.21
N GLN A 119 -11.02 10.13 -2.78
CA GLN A 119 -11.35 9.16 -1.74
C GLN A 119 -10.90 7.75 -2.14
N VAL A 120 -11.24 7.28 -3.34
CA VAL A 120 -10.84 5.96 -3.85
C VAL A 120 -9.32 5.82 -3.92
N HIS A 121 -8.59 6.84 -4.36
CA HIS A 121 -7.13 6.81 -4.37
C HIS A 121 -6.56 6.71 -2.96
N GLN A 122 -6.96 7.61 -2.05
CA GLN A 122 -6.43 7.68 -0.69
C GLN A 122 -6.90 6.51 0.19
N PHE A 123 -8.02 5.88 -0.15
CA PHE A 123 -8.51 4.68 0.55
C PHE A 123 -7.55 3.50 0.40
N ARG A 124 -6.65 3.49 -0.59
CA ARG A 124 -5.56 2.51 -0.70
C ARG A 124 -4.65 2.56 0.53
N TYR A 125 -4.38 3.76 1.05
CA TYR A 125 -3.58 3.95 2.27
C TYR A 125 -4.33 3.46 3.51
N VAL A 126 -5.65 3.71 3.58
CA VAL A 126 -6.51 3.21 4.66
C VAL A 126 -6.56 1.68 4.67
N ILE A 127 -6.74 1.05 3.51
CA ILE A 127 -6.74 -0.42 3.41
C ILE A 127 -5.39 -0.98 3.88
N SER A 128 -4.28 -0.38 3.45
CA SER A 128 -2.95 -0.85 3.84
C SER A 128 -2.70 -0.71 5.34
N ALA A 129 -3.12 0.41 5.95
CA ALA A 129 -3.07 0.61 7.39
C ALA A 129 -3.97 -0.39 8.15
N GLN A 130 -5.16 -0.68 7.62
CA GLN A 130 -6.06 -1.69 8.18
C GLN A 130 -5.43 -3.08 8.13
N GLN A 131 -4.78 -3.45 7.03
CA GLN A 131 -4.16 -4.75 6.84
C GLN A 131 -2.94 -4.94 7.74
N ALA A 132 -2.09 -3.91 7.88
CA ALA A 132 -1.00 -3.90 8.84
C ALA A 132 -1.53 -4.06 10.27
N GLN A 133 -2.56 -3.29 10.66
CA GLN A 133 -3.17 -3.41 11.98
C GLN A 133 -3.81 -4.78 12.21
N TRP A 134 -4.44 -5.36 11.18
CA TRP A 134 -5.02 -6.69 11.27
C TRP A 134 -3.95 -7.73 11.59
N VAL A 135 -2.79 -7.67 10.93
CA VAL A 135 -1.66 -8.55 11.25
C VAL A 135 -1.17 -8.31 12.68
N ARG A 136 -1.03 -7.03 13.09
CA ARG A 136 -0.61 -6.65 14.46
C ARG A 136 -1.49 -7.24 15.56
N ASP A 137 -2.81 -7.27 15.31
CA ASP A 137 -3.83 -7.71 16.26
C ASP A 137 -4.01 -9.23 16.29
N ASN A 138 -3.76 -9.93 15.18
CA ASN A 138 -4.07 -11.36 15.04
C ASN A 138 -2.87 -12.29 15.22
N TYR A 139 -1.64 -11.78 15.13
CA TYR A 139 -0.42 -12.59 15.21
C TYR A 139 0.53 -12.13 16.31
N ALA A 140 1.20 -13.09 16.95
CA ALA A 140 2.17 -12.83 18.01
C ALA A 140 3.59 -12.69 17.44
N GLY A 141 4.30 -11.67 17.92
CA GLY A 141 5.67 -11.34 17.55
C GLY A 141 6.13 -10.10 18.30
N SER A 142 7.44 -9.95 18.48
CA SER A 142 8.07 -8.77 19.07
C SER A 142 8.21 -7.61 18.07
N THR A 143 8.24 -7.90 16.78
CA THR A 143 8.28 -6.91 15.68
C THR A 143 7.11 -7.10 14.71
N ASP A 144 6.82 -6.10 13.89
CA ASP A 144 5.82 -6.23 12.82
C ASP A 144 6.25 -7.31 11.81
N GLU A 145 7.55 -7.41 11.50
CA GLU A 145 8.13 -8.48 10.67
C GLU A 145 7.82 -9.87 11.23
N GLU A 146 8.03 -10.10 12.54
CA GLU A 146 7.77 -11.41 13.13
C GLU A 146 6.29 -11.79 13.11
N LYS A 147 5.40 -10.80 13.24
CA LYS A 147 3.94 -10.98 13.14
C LYS A 147 3.53 -11.24 11.70
N LEU A 148 4.10 -10.50 10.74
CA LEU A 148 3.89 -10.73 9.32
C LEU A 148 4.35 -12.13 8.93
N ALA A 149 5.55 -12.54 9.34
CA ALA A 149 6.06 -13.88 9.06
C ALA A 149 5.14 -14.98 9.61
N ALA A 150 4.58 -14.79 10.80
CA ALA A 150 3.60 -15.72 11.38
C ALA A 150 2.27 -15.73 10.61
N TYR A 151 1.88 -14.63 9.98
CA TYR A 151 0.73 -14.59 9.07
C TYR A 151 1.04 -15.32 7.76
N LEU A 152 2.16 -14.99 7.12
CA LEU A 152 2.58 -15.56 5.84
C LEU A 152 2.80 -17.07 5.94
N SER A 153 3.23 -17.59 7.10
CA SER A 153 3.36 -19.04 7.31
C SER A 153 2.03 -19.79 7.29
N THR A 154 0.88 -19.08 7.29
CA THR A 154 -0.45 -19.67 7.10
C THR A 154 -0.89 -19.69 5.64
N LEU A 155 -0.10 -19.08 4.75
CA LEU A 155 -0.34 -18.96 3.32
C LEU A 155 0.69 -19.76 2.52
N GLU A 156 0.35 -20.07 1.27
CA GLU A 156 1.30 -20.69 0.34
C GLU A 156 2.09 -19.61 -0.41
N GLU A 157 3.41 -19.74 -0.47
CA GLU A 157 4.25 -18.87 -1.31
C GLU A 157 3.93 -19.12 -2.79
N GLY A 158 3.72 -18.05 -3.53
CA GLY A 158 3.42 -18.13 -4.95
C GLY A 158 2.76 -16.86 -5.46
N ASN A 159 2.28 -16.94 -6.69
CA ASN A 159 1.62 -15.84 -7.36
C ASN A 159 0.11 -16.09 -7.44
N GLY A 160 -0.68 -15.05 -7.18
CA GLY A 160 -2.13 -15.07 -7.35
C GLY A 160 -2.93 -15.05 -6.04
N ALA A 161 -4.26 -15.04 -6.18
CA ALA A 161 -5.19 -14.86 -5.06
C ALA A 161 -4.97 -15.91 -3.95
N GLY A 162 -4.83 -15.43 -2.70
CA GLY A 162 -4.60 -16.29 -1.53
C GLY A 162 -3.16 -16.78 -1.35
N HIS A 163 -2.23 -16.36 -2.21
CA HIS A 163 -0.80 -16.64 -2.09
C HIS A 163 -0.03 -15.37 -1.71
N TYR A 164 1.13 -15.55 -1.08
CA TYR A 164 2.07 -14.45 -0.85
C TYR A 164 3.28 -14.54 -1.77
N SER A 165 3.81 -13.39 -2.17
CA SER A 165 5.02 -13.28 -2.99
C SER A 165 6.03 -12.32 -2.37
N LEU A 166 7.30 -12.73 -2.44
CA LEU A 166 8.49 -11.97 -2.05
C LEU A 166 9.28 -11.47 -3.28
N ASP A 167 8.81 -11.76 -4.49
CA ASP A 167 9.54 -11.50 -5.75
C ASP A 167 9.26 -10.10 -6.31
N GLU A 168 8.27 -9.39 -5.76
CA GLU A 168 7.91 -8.04 -6.22
C GLU A 168 8.94 -7.00 -5.78
N SER A 169 9.42 -6.20 -6.73
CA SER A 169 10.51 -5.25 -6.45
C SER A 169 10.08 -4.15 -5.47
N SER A 170 10.88 -3.95 -4.41
CA SER A 170 10.75 -2.85 -3.46
C SER A 170 11.62 -1.63 -3.79
N ARG A 171 12.27 -1.58 -4.96
CA ARG A 171 13.21 -0.50 -5.34
C ARG A 171 12.64 0.91 -5.11
N LEU A 172 11.38 1.13 -5.48
CA LEU A 172 10.73 2.43 -5.33
C LEU A 172 10.40 2.81 -3.87
N HIS A 173 10.51 1.87 -2.94
CA HIS A 173 10.35 2.05 -1.51
C HIS A 173 11.69 2.24 -0.79
N ASN A 174 12.80 2.45 -1.52
CA ASN A 174 14.11 2.72 -0.93
C ASN A 174 14.56 4.16 -1.21
N LYS A 175 13.67 5.13 -0.97
CA LYS A 175 13.97 6.55 -1.24
C LYS A 175 14.82 7.15 -0.12
N GLY A 176 15.78 7.98 -0.51
CA GLY A 176 16.60 8.78 0.40
C GLY A 176 16.65 10.24 -0.05
N ILE A 177 17.13 11.12 0.84
CA ILE A 177 17.38 12.53 0.52
C ILE A 177 18.89 12.78 0.49
N TRP A 178 19.35 13.52 -0.52
CA TRP A 178 20.77 13.86 -0.63
C TRP A 178 21.16 14.89 0.43
N ASN A 179 22.13 14.54 1.28
CA ASN A 179 22.67 15.44 2.27
C ASN A 179 23.98 16.06 1.78
N GLU A 180 23.93 17.34 1.37
CA GLU A 180 25.09 18.06 0.84
C GLU A 180 26.27 18.15 1.81
N ARG A 181 26.01 18.16 3.12
CA ARG A 181 27.07 18.28 4.14
C ARG A 181 27.80 16.95 4.34
N GLN A 182 27.05 15.85 4.36
CA GLN A 182 27.59 14.50 4.55
C GLN A 182 28.05 13.86 3.23
N LYS A 183 27.66 14.44 2.08
CA LYS A 183 27.94 13.93 0.73
C LYS A 183 27.49 12.48 0.55
N ARG A 184 26.32 12.15 1.10
CA ARG A 184 25.66 10.85 1.01
C ARG A 184 24.15 11.01 1.08
N LEU A 185 23.43 9.96 0.70
CA LEU A 185 22.01 9.84 1.01
C LEU A 185 21.79 9.68 2.52
N VAL A 186 20.72 10.29 3.00
CA VAL A 186 20.15 10.04 4.33
C VAL A 186 18.77 9.45 4.11
N TYR A 187 18.52 8.32 4.75
CA TYR A 187 17.24 7.63 4.65
C TYR A 187 16.30 8.07 5.79
N PRO A 188 14.98 8.07 5.54
CA PRO A 188 14.02 8.39 6.59
C PRO A 188 14.08 7.32 7.68
N ASP A 189 14.00 7.75 8.94
CA ASP A 189 14.08 6.92 10.14
C ASP A 189 15.31 6.00 10.20
N ASP A 190 16.41 6.37 9.53
CA ASP A 190 17.67 5.61 9.47
C ASP A 190 17.50 4.13 9.06
N SER A 191 16.57 3.82 8.14
CA SER A 191 16.46 2.50 7.49
C SER A 191 16.96 2.59 6.04
N SER A 192 17.91 1.75 5.67
CA SER A 192 18.52 1.77 4.33
C SER A 192 18.12 0.59 3.45
N ALA A 193 17.28 -0.30 3.97
CA ALA A 193 16.68 -1.41 3.26
C ALA A 193 15.20 -1.56 3.65
N ASN A 194 14.32 -1.25 2.70
CA ASN A 194 12.90 -1.54 2.80
C ASN A 194 12.55 -2.62 1.78
N TYR A 195 11.87 -3.67 2.20
CA TYR A 195 11.50 -4.80 1.35
C TYR A 195 9.97 -4.95 1.26
N LYS A 196 9.52 -5.64 0.21
CA LYS A 196 8.11 -5.73 -0.17
C LYS A 196 7.63 -7.17 -0.04
N VAL A 197 6.43 -7.31 0.50
CA VAL A 197 5.65 -8.54 0.45
C VAL A 197 4.30 -8.21 -0.17
N THR A 198 3.81 -9.06 -1.06
CA THR A 198 2.44 -8.96 -1.55
C THR A 198 1.64 -10.20 -1.18
N VAL A 199 0.33 -10.02 -0.95
CA VAL A 199 -0.64 -11.10 -0.78
C VAL A 199 -1.75 -10.91 -1.81
N GLY A 200 -1.86 -11.85 -2.75
CA GLY A 200 -2.79 -11.76 -3.87
C GLY A 200 -2.56 -10.56 -4.79
N PHE A 201 -1.35 -9.97 -4.80
CA PHE A 201 -0.97 -8.71 -5.48
C PHE A 201 -1.68 -7.44 -4.97
N HIS A 202 -2.92 -7.57 -4.51
CA HIS A 202 -3.71 -6.50 -3.92
C HIS A 202 -3.11 -5.95 -2.63
N SER A 203 -2.87 -6.81 -1.65
CA SER A 203 -2.39 -6.42 -0.34
C SER A 203 -0.88 -6.29 -0.38
N GLU A 204 -0.37 -5.09 -0.12
CA GLU A 204 1.06 -4.80 -0.11
C GLU A 204 1.50 -4.50 1.31
N PHE A 205 2.62 -5.09 1.72
CA PHE A 205 3.32 -4.75 2.95
C PHE A 205 4.72 -4.30 2.59
N ILE A 206 5.13 -3.17 3.19
CA ILE A 206 6.51 -2.70 3.15
C ILE A 206 7.04 -2.72 4.57
N ILE A 207 8.23 -3.27 4.73
CA ILE A 207 8.87 -3.47 6.03
C ILE A 207 10.28 -2.92 5.95
N ASP A 208 10.71 -2.21 7.00
CA ASP A 208 12.08 -1.72 7.13
C ASP A 208 13.04 -2.75 7.74
N ASP A 209 14.34 -2.47 7.66
CA ASP A 209 15.42 -3.27 8.26
C ASP A 209 15.41 -3.32 9.81
N LYS A 210 14.40 -2.71 10.44
CA LYS A 210 14.14 -2.75 11.89
C LYS A 210 12.89 -3.58 12.21
N GLY A 211 12.25 -4.14 11.19
CA GLY A 211 11.07 -4.99 11.30
C GLY A 211 9.78 -4.24 11.60
N ASN A 212 9.65 -2.98 11.20
CA ASN A 212 8.43 -2.18 11.33
C ASN A 212 7.64 -2.15 10.02
N PHE A 213 6.30 -2.18 10.11
CA PHE A 213 5.48 -1.82 8.96
C PHE A 213 5.66 -0.35 8.59
N LEU A 214 5.66 -0.11 7.28
CA LEU A 214 5.74 1.20 6.65
C LEU A 214 4.42 1.46 5.91
N ASN A 215 3.59 2.33 6.47
CA ASN A 215 2.33 2.78 5.87
C ASN A 215 2.31 4.31 5.78
N GLU A 216 1.68 4.86 4.75
CA GLU A 216 1.54 6.32 4.57
C GLU A 216 0.77 6.98 5.70
N ILE A 217 -0.16 6.23 6.30
CA ILE A 217 -0.88 6.56 7.52
C ILE A 217 -0.82 5.33 8.43
N ASP A 218 -0.65 5.54 9.74
CA ASP A 218 -0.53 4.44 10.69
C ASP A 218 -1.36 4.78 11.94
N PRO A 219 -2.26 3.90 12.41
CA PRO A 219 -3.05 4.16 13.61
C PRO A 219 -2.21 4.19 14.90
N GLU A 220 -0.95 3.73 14.88
CA GLU A 220 -0.06 3.69 16.04
C GLU A 220 1.04 4.77 15.99
N LYS A 221 1.20 5.51 14.88
CA LYS A 221 2.29 6.48 14.69
C LYS A 221 1.81 7.82 14.14
N GLU A 222 2.29 8.90 14.74
CA GLU A 222 2.07 10.25 14.23
C GLU A 222 2.98 10.57 13.05
N VAL A 223 2.62 11.60 12.26
CA VAL A 223 3.38 12.07 11.08
C VAL A 223 4.86 12.35 11.39
N VAL A 224 5.18 12.77 12.62
CA VAL A 224 6.55 13.06 13.05
C VAL A 224 7.39 11.81 13.27
N ASP A 225 6.74 10.69 13.64
CA ASP A 225 7.39 9.42 14.01
C ASP A 225 7.27 8.35 12.91
N ASN A 226 6.71 8.71 11.75
CA ASN A 226 6.41 7.78 10.64
C ASN A 226 7.00 8.25 9.30
N LYS A 227 8.19 8.88 9.28
CA LYS A 227 8.73 9.47 8.04
C LYS A 227 9.00 8.41 6.98
N ASN A 228 9.53 7.25 7.35
CA ASN A 228 9.79 6.18 6.41
C ASN A 228 8.49 5.59 5.87
N GLY A 229 7.46 5.43 6.72
CA GLY A 229 6.11 5.04 6.30
C GLY A 229 5.49 6.02 5.30
N ILE A 230 5.61 7.33 5.53
CA ILE A 230 5.06 8.34 4.61
C ILE A 230 5.78 8.34 3.27
N VAL A 231 7.10 8.16 3.26
CA VAL A 231 7.94 8.24 2.05
C VAL A 231 7.96 6.96 1.23
N ASN A 232 7.98 5.83 1.92
CA ASN A 232 8.23 4.51 1.34
C ASN A 232 7.10 3.51 1.62
N GLY A 233 5.96 3.98 2.13
CA GLY A 233 4.87 3.14 2.60
C GLY A 233 4.23 2.24 1.55
N ALA A 234 3.46 1.29 2.08
CA ALA A 234 2.69 0.33 1.33
C ALA A 234 1.33 0.89 0.90
N SER A 235 0.95 0.62 -0.36
CA SER A 235 -0.36 1.00 -0.87
C SER A 235 -1.06 -0.16 -1.56
N PHE A 236 -2.29 -0.45 -1.15
CA PHE A 236 -3.14 -1.50 -1.72
C PHE A 236 -3.29 -1.34 -3.24
N ASN A 237 -3.17 -2.41 -4.02
CA ASN A 237 -3.29 -2.37 -5.48
C ASN A 237 -4.71 -2.72 -5.92
N TYR A 238 -5.30 -1.88 -6.78
CA TYR A 238 -6.57 -2.20 -7.43
C TYR A 238 -6.41 -3.10 -8.65
N ALA A 239 -5.21 -3.16 -9.23
CA ALA A 239 -4.91 -4.14 -10.27
C ALA A 239 -4.68 -5.53 -9.67
N GLU A 240 -4.80 -6.55 -10.54
CA GLU A 240 -4.58 -7.96 -10.18
C GLU A 240 -3.12 -8.39 -10.35
N VAL A 241 -2.38 -7.66 -11.19
CA VAL A 241 -1.00 -7.95 -11.60
C VAL A 241 -0.29 -6.66 -12.02
N ASN A 242 1.02 -6.72 -12.18
CA ASN A 242 1.84 -5.60 -12.63
C ASN A 242 1.70 -5.33 -14.15
N ASP A 243 0.58 -4.74 -14.55
CA ASP A 243 0.25 -4.44 -15.94
C ASP A 243 -0.12 -2.95 -16.18
N ASP A 244 -0.78 -2.65 -17.28
CA ASP A 244 -1.22 -1.29 -17.58
C ASP A 244 -2.36 -0.81 -16.68
N ILE A 245 -3.19 -1.70 -16.12
CA ILE A 245 -4.22 -1.35 -15.14
C ILE A 245 -3.54 -0.88 -13.86
N HIS A 246 -2.48 -1.56 -13.42
CA HIS A 246 -1.67 -1.14 -12.28
C HIS A 246 -1.12 0.28 -12.48
N LYS A 247 -0.57 0.57 -13.66
CA LYS A 247 -0.09 1.94 -13.97
C LYS A 247 -1.22 2.97 -13.91
N GLN A 248 -2.40 2.64 -14.44
CA GLN A 248 -3.54 3.56 -14.54
C GLN A 248 -4.15 3.88 -13.18
N LEU A 249 -4.40 2.85 -12.36
CA LEU A 249 -5.15 3.00 -11.11
C LEU A 249 -4.25 3.25 -9.90
N ASP A 250 -3.09 2.59 -9.85
CA ASP A 250 -2.28 2.52 -8.64
C ASP A 250 -1.10 3.51 -8.69
N VAL A 251 -0.52 3.74 -9.88
CA VAL A 251 0.68 4.58 -10.04
C VAL A 251 0.35 6.03 -10.44
N LYS A 252 -0.35 6.23 -11.56
CA LYS A 252 -0.58 7.58 -12.11
C LYS A 252 -1.46 8.46 -11.22
N ALA A 253 -2.41 7.85 -10.51
CA ALA A 253 -3.35 8.57 -9.64
C ALA A 253 -2.66 9.34 -8.51
N VAL A 254 -1.47 8.88 -8.06
CA VAL A 254 -0.65 9.54 -7.04
C VAL A 254 -0.38 10.99 -7.40
N SER A 255 0.00 11.28 -8.64
CA SER A 255 0.38 12.64 -9.05
C SER A 255 -0.71 13.70 -8.82
N LEU A 256 -1.97 13.29 -8.85
CA LEU A 256 -3.12 14.17 -8.74
C LEU A 256 -3.71 14.15 -7.32
N PHE A 257 -3.92 12.95 -6.77
CA PHE A 257 -4.75 12.74 -5.58
C PHE A 257 -3.99 12.40 -4.30
N ASP A 258 -2.66 12.43 -4.29
CA ASP A 258 -1.90 12.24 -3.05
C ASP A 258 -2.28 13.31 -2.02
N PRO A 259 -2.42 12.96 -0.73
CA PRO A 259 -2.81 13.90 0.30
C PRO A 259 -1.71 14.93 0.53
N GLN A 260 -2.11 16.15 0.88
CA GLN A 260 -1.19 17.27 1.02
C GLN A 260 -0.06 17.02 2.03
N PHE A 261 -0.32 16.34 3.16
CA PHE A 261 0.73 16.05 4.14
C PHE A 261 1.85 15.20 3.52
N ARG A 262 1.50 14.16 2.75
CA ARG A 262 2.48 13.28 2.09
C ARG A 262 3.27 14.02 1.03
N LYS A 263 2.64 14.89 0.23
CA LYS A 263 3.34 15.72 -0.75
C LYS A 263 4.43 16.61 -0.10
N LEU A 264 4.17 17.10 1.10
CA LEU A 264 5.14 17.93 1.85
C LEU A 264 6.29 17.07 2.39
N GLU A 265 5.99 15.91 2.96
CA GLU A 265 6.97 15.02 3.58
C GLU A 265 7.85 14.29 2.57
N THR A 266 7.33 14.01 1.37
CA THR A 266 8.07 13.30 0.31
C THR A 266 8.93 14.23 -0.56
N ALA A 267 8.84 15.55 -0.34
CA ALA A 267 9.58 16.52 -1.13
C ALA A 267 11.09 16.33 -1.00
N GLY A 268 11.76 16.11 -2.13
CA GLY A 268 13.22 15.96 -2.21
C GLY A 268 13.73 14.53 -2.01
N TYR A 269 12.86 13.58 -1.65
CA TYR A 269 13.22 12.16 -1.64
C TYR A 269 13.32 11.61 -3.07
N ILE A 270 14.38 10.85 -3.31
CA ILE A 270 14.69 10.25 -4.62
C ILE A 270 14.81 8.73 -4.51
N SER A 271 14.17 8.01 -5.43
CA SER A 271 14.27 6.55 -5.54
C SER A 271 15.48 6.11 -6.37
N PRO A 272 16.14 4.99 -6.03
CA PRO A 272 17.20 4.42 -6.85
C PRO A 272 16.66 4.03 -8.22
N ASN A 273 17.46 4.16 -9.28
CA ASN A 273 17.05 3.75 -10.62
C ASN A 273 17.27 2.24 -10.86
N ASN A 274 16.79 1.73 -12.00
CA ASN A 274 16.89 0.30 -12.34
C ASN A 274 17.97 -0.02 -13.40
N PHE A 275 19.05 0.76 -13.48
CA PHE A 275 20.11 0.50 -14.47
C PHE A 275 20.98 -0.67 -14.03
N THR A 276 21.09 -1.71 -14.85
CA THR A 276 22.07 -2.79 -14.64
C THR A 276 23.35 -2.50 -15.41
N SER A 277 24.50 -2.97 -14.91
CA SER A 277 25.84 -2.65 -15.43
C SER A 277 26.10 -3.02 -16.90
N GLY A 278 25.21 -3.79 -17.54
CA GLY A 278 25.35 -4.20 -18.94
C GLY A 278 25.05 -3.11 -19.99
N LEU A 279 24.62 -1.91 -19.58
CA LEU A 279 24.27 -0.78 -20.48
C LEU A 279 25.33 0.34 -20.51
N GLN A 280 26.58 0.03 -20.12
CA GLN A 280 27.56 1.05 -19.72
C GLN A 280 28.30 1.81 -20.84
N ASP A 281 28.07 1.55 -22.12
CA ASP A 281 28.94 2.12 -23.16
C ASP A 281 28.24 3.14 -24.09
N SER A 282 28.23 4.41 -23.67
CA SER A 282 28.45 5.52 -24.60
C SER A 282 29.06 6.74 -23.90
N TRP A 283 30.23 7.17 -24.40
CA TRP A 283 31.01 8.32 -23.92
C TRP A 283 30.29 9.68 -24.14
N GLU A 284 29.18 9.67 -24.89
CA GLU A 284 28.35 10.85 -25.18
C GLU A 284 27.32 11.11 -24.06
N ASP A 285 26.85 10.07 -23.36
CA ASP A 285 25.88 10.19 -22.25
C ASP A 285 26.51 10.82 -20.99
N PHE A 286 27.80 10.58 -20.77
CA PHE A 286 28.56 11.19 -19.67
C PHE A 286 28.64 12.72 -19.80
N TRP A 287 28.73 13.28 -21.00
CA TRP A 287 28.81 14.75 -21.17
C TRP A 287 27.43 15.43 -21.13
N PHE A 288 26.36 14.71 -21.47
CA PHE A 288 24.99 15.21 -21.31
C PHE A 288 24.53 15.25 -19.85
N SER A 289 24.99 14.33 -19.01
CA SER A 289 24.60 14.25 -17.59
C SER A 289 25.15 15.39 -16.71
N ILE A 290 26.21 16.09 -17.13
CA ILE A 290 26.87 17.15 -16.35
C ILE A 290 26.32 18.55 -16.64
N ARG A 291 25.55 18.74 -17.73
CA ARG A 291 25.15 20.08 -18.21
C ARG A 291 23.71 20.50 -17.93
N ASP A 292 22.80 19.56 -17.68
CA ASP A 292 21.42 19.88 -17.29
C ASP A 292 21.17 19.58 -15.81
N LYS A 293 20.53 20.54 -15.15
CA LYS A 293 20.45 20.68 -13.69
C LYS A 293 19.60 19.60 -13.04
N GLY A 294 20.11 19.01 -11.95
CA GLY A 294 19.38 18.17 -11.00
C GLY A 294 19.61 16.67 -11.24
N GLY A 295 20.03 15.92 -10.22
CA GLY A 295 20.19 14.47 -10.31
C GLY A 295 18.85 13.79 -10.55
N ASN A 296 18.71 13.14 -11.71
CA ASN A 296 17.42 12.63 -12.22
C ASN A 296 17.46 11.12 -12.55
N GLY A 297 18.28 10.31 -11.87
CA GLY A 297 18.18 8.84 -11.93
C GLY A 297 18.49 8.22 -13.29
N LYS A 298 19.51 8.72 -14.00
CA LYS A 298 19.91 8.19 -15.33
C LYS A 298 21.37 7.71 -15.40
N SER A 299 22.06 7.63 -14.26
CA SER A 299 23.45 7.18 -14.19
C SER A 299 23.57 5.84 -13.47
N TRP A 300 24.62 5.08 -13.77
CA TRP A 300 24.98 3.87 -13.02
C TRP A 300 25.22 4.20 -11.52
N ASP A 301 25.67 5.41 -11.20
CA ASP A 301 25.91 5.83 -9.81
C ASP A 301 24.63 5.94 -8.97
N ASP A 302 23.47 6.19 -9.58
CA ASP A 302 22.17 6.22 -8.89
C ASP A 302 21.43 4.86 -8.92
N SER A 303 22.11 3.80 -9.35
CA SER A 303 21.49 2.49 -9.53
C SER A 303 21.27 1.73 -8.23
N TYR A 304 20.10 1.09 -8.14
CA TYR A 304 19.75 0.11 -7.11
C TYR A 304 20.78 -1.03 -7.00
N TRP A 305 21.41 -1.36 -8.12
CA TRP A 305 22.34 -2.48 -8.29
C TRP A 305 23.81 -2.10 -8.08
N ASN A 306 24.12 -0.81 -7.92
CA ASN A 306 25.51 -0.35 -7.87
C ASN A 306 26.04 -0.35 -6.43
N SER A 307 26.95 -1.28 -6.15
CA SER A 307 27.61 -1.42 -4.84
C SER A 307 28.62 -0.32 -4.52
N ASN A 308 28.90 0.59 -5.46
CA ASN A 308 29.75 1.77 -5.27
C ASN A 308 29.01 3.09 -5.57
N GLY A 309 27.70 3.03 -5.79
CA GLY A 309 26.86 4.19 -6.12
C GLY A 309 26.39 4.96 -4.88
N ILE A 310 25.59 6.01 -5.10
CA ILE A 310 25.09 6.88 -4.01
C ILE A 310 24.11 6.17 -3.06
N TYR A 311 23.50 5.07 -3.51
CA TYR A 311 22.60 4.21 -2.71
C TYR A 311 23.35 3.04 -2.03
N SER A 312 24.67 2.92 -2.25
CA SER A 312 25.50 1.94 -1.57
C SER A 312 25.72 2.30 -0.11
N GLU A 313 25.78 1.29 0.74
CA GLU A 313 26.23 1.40 2.12
C GLU A 313 27.30 0.35 2.37
N ASP A 314 28.46 0.79 2.88
CA ASP A 314 29.61 -0.07 3.17
C ASP A 314 30.04 -1.01 2.03
N GLY A 315 29.88 -0.56 0.79
CA GLY A 315 30.23 -1.33 -0.40
C GLY A 315 29.19 -2.38 -0.81
N VAL A 316 27.98 -2.33 -0.24
CA VAL A 316 26.85 -3.21 -0.55
C VAL A 316 25.77 -2.41 -1.28
N SER A 317 25.27 -2.93 -2.39
CA SER A 317 24.21 -2.27 -3.17
C SER A 317 22.88 -2.24 -2.39
N ALA A 318 21.99 -1.31 -2.72
CA ALA A 318 20.66 -1.28 -2.10
C ALA A 318 19.85 -2.55 -2.42
N HIS A 319 20.01 -3.09 -3.63
CA HIS A 319 19.46 -4.39 -4.01
C HIS A 319 19.91 -5.49 -3.04
N ASP A 320 21.22 -5.66 -2.84
CA ASP A 320 21.73 -6.78 -2.06
C ASP A 320 21.39 -6.67 -0.57
N ARG A 321 21.25 -5.43 -0.06
CA ARG A 321 20.73 -5.22 1.31
C ARG A 321 19.27 -5.68 1.42
N VAL A 322 18.42 -5.34 0.45
CA VAL A 322 17.02 -5.77 0.42
C VAL A 322 16.90 -7.29 0.26
N GLU A 323 17.67 -7.91 -0.64
CA GLU A 323 17.66 -9.36 -0.82
C GLU A 323 18.05 -10.09 0.46
N LYS A 324 19.03 -9.57 1.20
CA LYS A 324 19.38 -10.12 2.51
C LYS A 324 18.21 -10.08 3.49
N GLU A 325 17.48 -8.97 3.58
CA GLU A 325 16.31 -8.86 4.46
C GLU A 325 15.18 -9.82 4.03
N LEU A 326 14.95 -10.00 2.72
CA LEU A 326 14.00 -11.00 2.19
C LEU A 326 14.42 -12.44 2.53
N GLU A 327 15.70 -12.77 2.42
CA GLU A 327 16.23 -14.08 2.83
C GLU A 327 16.05 -14.32 4.34
N ASP A 328 16.25 -13.29 5.15
CA ASP A 328 16.06 -13.37 6.59
C ASP A 328 14.58 -13.55 6.95
N LEU A 329 13.66 -12.84 6.28
CA LEU A 329 12.22 -13.07 6.40
C LEU A 329 11.84 -14.52 6.03
N ARG A 330 12.33 -15.06 4.91
CA ARG A 330 12.08 -16.47 4.50
C ARG A 330 12.46 -17.43 5.63
N LYS A 331 13.62 -17.23 6.27
CA LYS A 331 14.06 -18.06 7.41
C LYS A 331 13.16 -17.90 8.64
N ILE A 332 12.53 -16.75 8.85
CA ILE A 332 11.57 -16.55 9.95
C ILE A 332 10.27 -17.30 9.64
N ILE A 333 9.76 -17.21 8.41
CA ILE A 333 8.55 -17.93 7.97
C ILE A 333 8.73 -19.45 8.10
N GLU A 334 9.85 -20.00 7.62
CA GLU A 334 10.13 -21.45 7.66
C GLU A 334 10.23 -22.05 9.08
N LYS A 335 10.42 -21.21 10.10
CA LYS A 335 10.52 -21.64 11.51
C LYS A 335 9.17 -21.68 12.24
N ARG A 336 8.09 -21.21 11.61
CA ARG A 336 6.74 -21.11 12.19
C ARG A 336 5.91 -22.36 11.90
#